data_AF-A0AA39KFH6-F1
#
_entry.id   AF-A0AA39KFH6-F1
#
_cell.length_a   1.000
_cell.length_b   1.000
_cell.length_c   1.000
_cell.angle_alpha   90.00
_cell.angle_beta   90.00
_cell.angle_gamma   90.00
#
_symmetry.space_group_name_H-M   'P 1'
#
loop_
_entity.id
_entity.type
_entity.pdbx_description
1 polymer ?
#
loop_
_entity_poly.entity_id
_entity_poly.type
_entity_poly.pdbx_seq_one_letter_code
_entity_poly.pdbx_strand_id
1 'polypeptide(L)'
;MNRRMRRRYPTSTLTGGTAASLSEIKDLMDIILETPINIPRIIYLVDVYLSQFSIPSTFDRVTHSSMLLKIHVCIRGIYRIVSQSSQFRTDVRIHREVMTFWPRLAPWCMYIMHHIVVEYADFVKSVASDHLDYFTNTPTYAVQYMYEMISLDEVKRTLAISFPGLLINLTNAWIVAVEEHVPVCNFLYIAIRKWIQDDDQAVFGDISRTINAIPMPRLMNCLFRIISFVQERPVPLPWDVLRNNMVMFFLLCTENNQFRLNSLLKQSIPWICRLITYIRHYLDKYPEEMQRAAQHLTVSFAYLAPALEGAPEWIIQAVENRIIVSLAWFSKNGHLLSLPQDLNMLAVRRLFELLTINTIWRSVLRPTYRSLRHIDFSFLNDDPGDRDTSFLVEKWRQLRNAVDERWGCRCTFRQEEYSICMNTACNIPRVPHTTRRLLRCTGCGSEFCSTSCQKLSENHKTFCVKQQKRRKEGYPEDPRPRDYHYVRWVVQCYYLTEKEHITAQERRFSQEHGSDAVGVICLNFISFPVDISVGLFDTFRDKTGESESQWREMWEQANQERRPEMSGQLLLTMMPCGRRPLIKLQWIEDVSDIMIK
;
A
#
# COMPACT_ATOMS: atom_id res chain seq x y z
N MET A 1 22.34 50.04 53.56
CA MET A 1 23.22 48.92 53.19
C MET A 1 22.58 48.13 52.06
N ASN A 2 23.05 48.27 50.82
CA ASN A 2 22.56 47.49 49.67
C ASN A 2 23.71 47.30 48.67
N ARG A 3 24.38 46.14 48.71
CA ARG A 3 25.41 45.75 47.74
C ARG A 3 24.75 45.05 46.56
N ARG A 4 24.62 45.75 45.44
CA ARG A 4 24.34 45.17 44.12
C ARG A 4 25.57 44.37 43.66
N MET A 5 25.49 43.04 43.67
CA MET A 5 26.41 42.18 42.91
C MET A 5 26.01 42.23 41.43
N ARG A 6 26.62 43.14 40.66
CA ARG A 6 26.74 42.99 39.20
C ARG A 6 27.78 41.89 38.94
N ARG A 7 27.34 40.67 38.63
CA ARG A 7 28.21 39.69 37.96
C ARG A 7 28.39 40.14 36.51
N ARG A 8 29.56 40.69 36.20
CA ARG A 8 30.03 40.87 34.82
C ARG A 8 30.39 39.49 34.28
N TYR A 9 29.76 39.09 33.17
CA TYR A 9 30.28 38.03 32.32
C TYR A 9 31.34 38.62 31.37
N PRO A 10 32.35 37.85 30.95
CA PRO A 10 33.40 38.36 30.09
C PRO A 10 32.84 38.59 28.68
N THR A 11 33.02 39.80 28.15
CA THR A 11 33.03 40.07 26.72
C THR A 11 34.23 39.36 26.12
N SER A 12 34.03 38.21 25.48
CA SER A 12 35.08 37.56 24.70
C SER A 12 35.20 38.22 23.33
N THR A 13 36.36 38.83 23.12
CA THR A 13 36.87 39.27 21.83
C THR A 13 37.04 38.08 20.89
N LEU A 14 36.53 38.23 19.66
CA LEU A 14 36.78 37.36 18.52
C LEU A 14 38.29 37.22 18.28
N THR A 15 38.86 36.04 18.54
CA THR A 15 39.91 35.38 17.73
C THR A 15 40.36 34.08 18.41
N GLY A 16 40.15 32.94 17.75
CA GLY A 16 40.54 31.58 18.16
C GLY A 16 39.37 30.80 18.78
N GLY A 17 38.74 29.80 18.16
CA GLY A 17 39.10 28.95 17.02
C GLY A 17 38.58 27.55 17.38
N THR A 18 37.31 27.28 17.04
CA THR A 18 36.52 26.03 17.20
C THR A 18 36.35 25.40 18.60
N ALA A 19 37.38 25.29 19.44
CA ALA A 19 37.27 24.59 20.73
C ALA A 19 36.43 25.36 21.78
N ALA A 20 36.58 26.69 21.86
CA ALA A 20 35.84 27.53 22.80
C ALA A 20 34.35 27.68 22.46
N SER A 21 33.98 27.57 21.18
CA SER A 21 32.57 27.59 20.76
C SER A 21 31.86 26.29 21.14
N LEU A 22 32.54 25.13 21.09
CA LEU A 22 31.93 23.85 21.43
C LEU A 22 31.70 23.69 22.94
N SER A 23 32.60 24.23 23.79
CA SER A 23 32.37 24.27 25.24
C SER A 23 31.17 25.13 25.61
N GLU A 24 31.00 26.30 24.95
CA GLU A 24 29.83 27.16 25.15
C GLU A 24 28.53 26.45 24.75
N ILE A 25 28.53 25.72 23.62
CA ILE A 25 27.37 24.91 23.19
C ILE A 25 27.06 23.80 24.19
N LYS A 26 28.07 23.15 24.76
CA LYS A 26 27.90 22.12 25.78
C LYS A 26 27.25 22.68 27.05
N ASP A 27 27.74 23.82 27.55
CA ASP A 27 27.17 24.48 28.70
C ASP A 27 25.70 24.89 28.46
N LEU A 28 25.39 25.37 27.25
CA LEU A 28 24.01 25.69 26.85
C LEU A 28 23.12 24.46 26.78
N MET A 29 23.65 23.36 26.25
CA MET A 29 22.95 22.08 26.19
C MET A 29 22.65 21.55 27.60
N ASP A 30 23.59 21.65 28.53
CA ASP A 30 23.40 21.24 29.92
C ASP A 30 22.29 22.06 30.60
N ILE A 31 22.21 23.37 30.32
CA ILE A 31 21.12 24.22 30.80
C ILE A 31 19.77 23.80 30.20
N ILE A 32 19.73 23.51 28.89
CA ILE A 32 18.48 23.13 28.22
C ILE A 32 17.99 21.74 28.63
N LEU A 33 18.89 20.84 29.04
CA LEU A 33 18.58 19.47 29.44
C LEU A 33 18.38 19.30 30.96
N GLU A 34 18.60 20.36 31.75
CA GLU A 34 18.37 20.38 33.21
C GLU A 34 16.97 19.89 33.57
N THR A 35 16.84 19.06 34.60
CA THR A 35 15.55 18.53 35.07
C THR A 35 15.41 18.87 36.56
N PRO A 36 14.34 19.59 36.98
CA PRO A 36 13.15 19.97 36.22
C PRO A 36 13.39 21.09 35.17
N ILE A 37 12.50 21.20 34.18
CA ILE A 37 12.61 22.18 33.08
C ILE A 37 12.57 23.61 33.62
N ASN A 38 13.65 24.37 33.46
CA ASN A 38 13.72 25.78 33.85
C ASN A 38 13.22 26.71 32.73
N ILE A 39 11.90 26.84 32.60
CA ILE A 39 11.23 27.59 31.53
C ILE A 39 11.71 29.04 31.41
N PRO A 40 11.78 29.86 32.50
CA PRO A 40 12.21 31.25 32.39
C PRO A 40 13.64 31.39 31.86
N ARG A 41 14.53 30.48 32.27
CA ARG A 41 15.92 30.47 31.81
C ARG A 41 16.02 30.09 30.33
N ILE A 42 15.26 29.12 29.87
CA ILE A 42 15.22 28.71 28.46
C ILE A 42 14.66 29.85 27.59
N ILE A 43 13.54 30.47 27.97
CA ILE A 43 12.93 31.61 27.25
C ILE A 43 13.92 32.76 27.12
N TYR A 44 14.59 33.13 28.21
CA TYR A 44 15.60 34.20 28.20
C TYR A 44 16.75 33.89 27.24
N LEU A 45 17.31 32.68 27.29
CA LEU A 45 18.41 32.29 26.40
C LEU A 45 18.00 32.30 24.93
N VAL A 46 16.81 31.77 24.62
CA VAL A 46 16.27 31.76 23.26
C VAL A 46 16.11 33.18 22.72
N ASP A 47 15.55 34.09 23.51
CA ASP A 47 15.37 35.47 23.07
C ASP A 47 16.70 36.19 22.80
N VAL A 48 17.70 35.98 23.68
CA VAL A 48 19.04 36.55 23.50
C VAL A 48 19.67 36.05 22.21
N TYR A 49 19.68 34.73 21.95
CA TYR A 49 20.35 34.17 20.78
C TYR A 49 19.61 34.46 19.47
N LEU A 50 18.28 34.34 19.46
CA LEU A 50 17.51 34.69 18.26
C LEU A 50 17.59 36.18 17.91
N SER A 51 17.99 37.05 18.84
CA SER A 51 18.17 38.48 18.57
C SER A 51 19.54 38.80 17.97
N GLN A 52 20.50 37.88 18.09
CA GLN A 52 21.86 38.03 17.58
C GLN A 52 22.03 37.52 16.15
N PHE A 53 21.12 36.66 15.69
CA PHE A 53 21.28 35.95 14.42
C PHE A 53 20.16 36.26 13.44
N SER A 54 20.55 36.51 12.20
CA SER A 54 19.64 36.60 11.04
C SER A 54 19.95 35.44 10.10
N ILE A 55 18.95 35.06 9.29
CA ILE A 55 19.11 33.96 8.34
C ILE A 55 20.06 34.40 7.22
N PRO A 56 21.16 33.68 7.00
CA PRO A 56 22.06 34.00 5.89
C PRO A 56 21.39 33.76 4.54
N SER A 57 21.79 34.53 3.54
CA SER A 57 21.39 34.28 2.14
C SER A 57 22.11 33.06 1.53
N THR A 58 23.28 32.68 2.06
CA THR A 58 24.09 31.54 1.62
C THR A 58 24.76 30.87 2.82
N PHE A 59 25.09 29.58 2.72
CA PHE A 59 25.77 28.85 3.78
C PHE A 59 27.30 28.96 3.66
N ASP A 60 27.96 29.53 4.68
CA ASP A 60 29.42 29.55 4.84
C ASP A 60 29.80 28.77 6.11
N ARG A 61 30.68 27.77 5.94
CA ARG A 61 31.10 26.83 7.00
C ARG A 61 31.79 27.53 8.17
N VAL A 62 32.66 28.50 7.91
CA VAL A 62 33.53 29.09 8.94
C VAL A 62 32.74 30.03 9.83
N THR A 63 31.78 30.76 9.25
CA THR A 63 30.99 31.76 9.97
C THR A 63 29.70 31.20 10.55
N HIS A 64 29.04 30.23 9.89
CA HIS A 64 27.68 29.83 10.26
C HIS A 64 27.59 28.57 11.13
N SER A 65 28.63 27.74 11.26
CA SER A 65 28.55 26.53 12.10
C SER A 65 28.24 26.83 13.57
N SER A 66 28.93 27.78 14.20
CA SER A 66 28.64 28.12 15.62
C SER A 66 27.24 28.70 15.80
N MET A 67 26.78 29.49 14.83
CA MET A 67 25.43 30.06 14.83
C MET A 67 24.37 28.96 14.72
N LEU A 68 24.51 28.02 13.78
CA LEU A 68 23.56 26.92 13.60
C LEU A 68 23.48 26.02 14.85
N LEU A 69 24.59 25.80 15.55
CA LEU A 69 24.58 25.07 16.82
C LEU A 69 23.79 25.83 17.90
N LYS A 70 23.92 27.16 17.99
CA LYS A 70 23.13 27.98 18.93
C LYS A 70 21.65 27.99 18.54
N ILE A 71 21.32 28.05 17.25
CA ILE A 71 19.94 27.93 16.77
C ILE A 71 19.36 26.54 17.05
N HIS A 72 20.15 25.47 16.86
CA HIS A 72 19.77 24.11 17.19
C HIS A 72 19.40 23.97 18.67
N VAL A 73 20.24 24.51 19.56
CA VAL A 73 20.02 24.62 21.00
C VAL A 73 18.69 25.35 21.28
N CYS A 74 18.46 26.51 20.65
CA CYS A 74 17.20 27.26 20.81
C CYS A 74 15.96 26.44 20.40
N ILE A 75 15.99 25.82 19.22
CA ILE A 75 14.90 24.96 18.72
C ILE A 75 14.61 23.84 19.72
N ARG A 76 15.66 23.16 20.20
CA ARG A 76 15.53 22.06 21.17
C ARG A 76 14.95 22.53 22.50
N GLY A 77 15.35 23.70 22.98
CA GLY A 77 14.82 24.29 24.21
C GLY A 77 13.32 24.60 24.13
N ILE A 78 12.89 25.26 23.06
CA ILE A 78 11.46 25.55 22.87
C ILE A 78 10.67 24.27 22.63
N TYR A 79 11.18 23.36 21.79
CA TYR A 79 10.55 22.04 21.59
C TYR A 79 10.32 21.31 22.92
N ARG A 80 11.29 21.35 23.83
CA ARG A 80 11.16 20.74 25.16
C ARG A 80 10.05 21.38 25.99
N ILE A 81 9.92 22.71 25.97
CA ILE A 81 8.83 23.41 26.67
C ILE A 81 7.48 22.97 26.08
N VAL A 82 7.34 22.97 24.75
CA VAL A 82 6.08 22.65 24.06
C VAL A 82 5.66 21.19 24.28
N SER A 83 6.61 20.26 24.20
CA SER A 83 6.32 18.81 24.23
C SER A 83 6.33 18.19 25.63
N GLN A 84 7.11 18.71 26.58
CA GLN A 84 7.35 18.06 27.88
C GLN A 84 6.86 18.87 29.08
N SER A 85 6.59 20.17 28.93
CA SER A 85 6.11 20.98 30.06
C SER A 85 4.58 20.98 30.13
N SER A 86 4.03 20.52 31.25
CA SER A 86 2.59 20.66 31.54
C SER A 86 2.17 22.13 31.61
N GLN A 87 3.08 23.04 31.99
CA GLN A 87 2.80 24.47 32.11
C GLN A 87 2.54 25.15 30.76
N PHE A 88 3.05 24.60 29.65
CA PHE A 88 2.84 25.21 28.33
C PHE A 88 1.35 25.26 27.92
N ARG A 89 0.55 24.28 28.35
CA ARG A 89 -0.89 24.24 28.03
C ARG A 89 -1.77 24.86 29.11
N THR A 90 -1.27 25.04 30.34
CA THR A 90 -2.06 25.55 31.47
C THR A 90 -1.76 27.00 31.84
N ASP A 91 -0.54 27.48 31.57
CA ASP A 91 -0.13 28.86 31.84
C ASP A 91 -0.18 29.69 30.55
N VAL A 92 -1.17 30.59 30.48
CA VAL A 92 -1.41 31.50 29.35
C VAL A 92 -0.21 32.40 29.07
N ARG A 93 0.54 32.80 30.11
CA ARG A 93 1.71 33.66 29.94
C ARG A 93 2.85 32.89 29.27
N ILE A 94 3.16 31.70 29.76
CA ILE A 94 4.21 30.83 29.17
C ILE A 94 3.83 30.49 27.73
N HIS A 95 2.56 30.12 27.49
CA HIS A 95 2.06 29.85 26.16
C HIS A 95 2.29 31.04 25.23
N ARG A 96 1.87 32.24 25.63
CA ARG A 96 2.04 33.46 24.82
C ARG A 96 3.50 33.79 24.56
N GLU A 97 4.36 33.73 25.58
CA GLU A 97 5.79 34.00 25.46
C GLU A 97 6.45 33.03 24.46
N VAL A 98 6.17 31.73 24.57
CA VAL A 98 6.68 30.71 23.63
C VAL A 98 6.21 30.95 22.19
N MET A 99 4.93 31.33 22.03
CA MET A 99 4.36 31.60 20.71
C MET A 99 4.99 32.79 19.99
N THR A 100 5.61 33.74 20.72
CA THR A 100 6.36 34.84 20.08
C THR A 100 7.60 34.38 19.31
N PHE A 101 8.15 33.20 19.62
CA PHE A 101 9.33 32.66 18.95
C PHE A 101 9.01 31.95 17.64
N TRP A 102 7.77 31.49 17.44
CA TRP A 102 7.36 30.79 16.22
C TRP A 102 7.76 31.51 14.91
N PRO A 103 7.39 32.78 14.68
CA PRO A 103 7.74 33.47 13.43
C PRO A 103 9.25 33.67 13.24
N ARG A 104 10.04 33.59 14.31
CA ARG A 104 11.51 33.70 14.26
C ARG A 104 12.17 32.35 14.01
N LEU A 105 11.63 31.26 14.59
CA LEU A 105 12.20 29.91 14.49
C LEU A 105 11.75 29.14 13.24
N ALA A 106 10.54 29.38 12.73
CA ALA A 106 10.06 28.68 11.53
C ALA A 106 10.97 28.92 10.30
N PRO A 107 11.40 30.16 9.99
CA PRO A 107 12.39 30.40 8.95
C PRO A 107 13.72 29.63 9.15
N TRP A 108 14.20 29.52 10.38
CA TRP A 108 15.42 28.75 10.70
C TRP A 108 15.24 27.25 10.47
N CYS A 109 14.06 26.71 10.79
CA CYS A 109 13.75 25.32 10.51
C CYS A 109 13.77 25.06 9.00
N MET A 110 13.20 25.97 8.20
CA MET A 110 13.26 25.87 6.73
C MET A 110 14.67 25.95 6.18
N TYR A 111 15.50 26.86 6.73
CA TYR A 111 16.91 26.98 6.38
C TYR A 111 17.68 25.69 6.66
N ILE A 112 17.46 25.08 7.84
CA ILE A 112 18.05 23.79 8.23
C ILE A 112 17.60 22.69 7.25
N MET A 113 16.32 22.62 6.92
CA MET A 113 15.79 21.63 5.98
C MET A 113 16.41 21.77 4.59
N HIS A 114 16.60 22.99 4.10
CA HIS A 114 17.19 23.22 2.80
C HIS A 114 18.68 22.83 2.79
N HIS A 115 19.50 23.43 3.65
CA HIS A 115 20.95 23.25 3.55
C HIS A 115 21.46 21.92 4.15
N ILE A 116 20.84 21.43 5.23
CA ILE A 116 21.32 20.22 5.92
C ILE A 116 20.63 18.95 5.39
N VAL A 117 19.50 19.06 4.67
CA VAL A 117 18.80 17.89 4.12
C VAL A 117 18.77 17.90 2.60
N VAL A 118 18.30 18.98 1.97
CA VAL A 118 18.21 19.03 0.49
C VAL A 118 19.59 19.13 -0.15
N GLU A 119 20.49 19.93 0.41
CA GLU A 119 21.88 20.09 -0.04
C GLU A 119 22.85 19.20 0.76
N TYR A 120 22.38 18.03 1.24
CA TYR A 120 23.14 17.19 2.17
C TYR A 120 24.55 16.82 1.65
N ALA A 121 24.67 16.45 0.37
CA ALA A 121 25.97 16.08 -0.20
C ALA A 121 26.98 17.25 -0.17
N ASP A 122 26.53 18.48 -0.43
CA ASP A 122 27.38 19.67 -0.39
C ASP A 122 27.65 20.11 1.05
N PHE A 123 26.69 19.92 1.95
CA PHE A 123 26.86 20.12 3.39
C PHE A 123 27.91 19.18 3.98
N VAL A 124 27.83 17.87 3.73
CA VAL A 124 28.78 16.89 4.25
C VAL A 124 30.20 17.16 3.74
N LYS A 125 30.35 17.52 2.46
CA LYS A 125 31.65 17.90 1.89
C LYS A 125 32.19 19.20 2.49
N SER A 126 31.31 20.12 2.85
CA SER A 126 31.69 21.45 3.33
C SER A 126 31.93 21.50 4.84
N VAL A 127 31.46 20.55 5.64
CA VAL A 127 31.61 20.57 7.11
C VAL A 127 32.83 19.77 7.58
N ALA A 128 33.43 20.20 8.70
CA ALA A 128 34.54 19.49 9.34
C ALA A 128 34.03 18.18 9.94
N SER A 129 34.79 17.08 9.83
CA SER A 129 34.34 15.75 10.29
C SER A 129 34.01 15.72 11.80
N ASP A 130 34.70 16.52 12.61
CA ASP A 130 34.50 16.70 14.05
C ASP A 130 33.25 17.52 14.41
N HIS A 131 32.71 18.30 13.47
CA HIS A 131 31.47 19.06 13.65
C HIS A 131 30.23 18.31 13.14
N LEU A 132 30.40 17.31 12.28
CA LEU A 132 29.29 16.58 11.66
C LEU A 132 28.41 15.90 12.70
N ASP A 133 29.02 15.30 13.72
CA ASP A 133 28.31 14.63 14.84
C ASP A 133 27.35 15.57 15.59
N TYR A 134 27.71 16.86 15.71
CA TYR A 134 26.88 17.86 16.37
C TYR A 134 25.67 18.28 15.52
N PHE A 135 25.74 18.14 14.19
CA PHE A 135 24.66 18.49 13.27
C PHE A 135 23.75 17.31 12.92
N THR A 136 24.17 16.07 13.18
CA THR A 136 23.42 14.85 12.82
C THR A 136 21.96 14.87 13.28
N ASN A 137 21.68 15.46 14.44
CA ASN A 137 20.33 15.55 15.00
C ASN A 137 19.63 16.89 14.73
N THR A 138 20.32 17.89 14.20
CA THR A 138 19.75 19.25 14.02
C THR A 138 18.49 19.24 13.14
N PRO A 139 18.46 18.55 11.98
CA PRO A 139 17.24 18.45 11.17
C PRO A 139 16.11 17.72 11.90
N THR A 140 16.43 16.67 12.67
CA THR A 140 15.45 15.93 13.47
C THR A 140 14.71 16.83 14.45
N TYR A 141 15.42 17.65 15.23
CA TYR A 141 14.80 18.57 16.16
C TYR A 141 14.02 19.70 15.47
N ALA A 142 14.49 20.17 14.30
CA ALA A 142 13.75 21.15 13.51
C ALA A 142 12.41 20.57 13.04
N VAL A 143 12.39 19.33 12.54
CA VAL A 143 11.16 18.65 12.11
C VAL A 143 10.24 18.37 13.29
N GLN A 144 10.77 17.88 14.42
CA GLN A 144 9.98 17.65 15.63
C GLN A 144 9.36 18.93 16.18
N TYR A 145 10.13 20.02 16.21
CA TYR A 145 9.62 21.33 16.62
C TYR A 145 8.49 21.80 15.69
N MET A 146 8.71 21.79 14.38
CA MET A 146 7.67 22.14 13.41
C MET A 146 6.42 21.27 13.59
N TYR A 147 6.60 19.95 13.75
CA TYR A 147 5.52 18.99 13.96
C TYR A 147 4.65 19.31 15.19
N GLU A 148 5.27 19.62 16.33
CA GLU A 148 4.53 19.98 17.54
C GLU A 148 3.84 21.34 17.42
N MET A 149 4.53 22.34 16.88
CA MET A 149 3.97 23.69 16.70
C MET A 149 2.79 23.69 15.75
N ILE A 150 2.86 22.93 14.64
CA ILE A 150 1.77 22.80 13.66
C ILE A 150 0.52 22.14 14.25
N SER A 151 0.65 21.45 15.38
CA SER A 151 -0.50 20.90 16.10
C SER A 151 -1.29 21.98 16.88
N LEU A 152 -0.89 23.25 16.81
CA LEU A 152 -1.58 24.40 17.42
C LEU A 152 -2.35 25.21 16.36
N ASP A 153 -3.61 25.53 16.63
CA ASP A 153 -4.51 26.19 15.66
C ASP A 153 -4.06 27.61 15.28
N GLU A 154 -3.36 28.33 16.17
CA GLU A 154 -2.80 29.65 15.87
C GLU A 154 -1.62 29.55 14.89
N VAL A 155 -0.84 28.47 14.96
CA VAL A 155 0.30 28.22 14.08
C VAL A 155 -0.18 27.85 12.68
N LYS A 156 -1.17 26.95 12.57
CA LYS A 156 -1.77 26.55 11.29
C LYS A 156 -2.22 27.74 10.46
N ARG A 157 -2.96 28.67 11.07
CA ARG A 157 -3.44 29.91 10.43
C ARG A 157 -2.29 30.79 9.94
N THR A 158 -1.21 30.88 10.72
CA THR A 158 -0.03 31.69 10.38
C THR A 158 0.77 31.07 9.22
N LEU A 159 0.83 29.74 9.16
CA LEU A 159 1.57 28.99 8.13
C LEU A 159 0.96 29.13 6.73
N ALA A 160 -0.36 29.05 6.62
CA ALA A 160 -1.06 29.23 5.35
C ALA A 160 -0.71 30.56 4.66
N ILE A 161 -0.46 31.60 5.46
CA ILE A 161 -0.10 32.94 4.98
C ILE A 161 1.42 33.07 4.76
N SER A 162 2.22 32.58 5.71
CA SER A 162 3.65 32.91 5.78
C SER A 162 4.54 31.94 4.99
N PHE A 163 4.11 30.70 4.75
CA PHE A 163 4.89 29.67 4.07
C PHE A 163 4.03 28.87 3.09
N PRO A 164 3.50 29.51 2.03
CA PRO A 164 2.77 28.79 1.00
C PRO A 164 3.69 27.72 0.38
N GLY A 165 3.25 26.46 0.41
CA GLY A 165 4.02 25.33 -0.11
C GLY A 165 5.00 24.68 0.88
N LEU A 166 4.88 24.94 2.19
CA LEU A 166 5.63 24.23 3.24
C LEU A 166 5.61 22.70 3.04
N LEU A 167 4.44 22.13 2.75
CA LEU A 167 4.29 20.68 2.53
C LEU A 167 5.10 20.19 1.33
N ILE A 168 5.19 20.98 0.25
CA ILE A 168 5.99 20.66 -0.94
C ILE A 168 7.47 20.61 -0.58
N ASN A 169 7.95 21.62 0.14
CA ASN A 169 9.35 21.68 0.57
C ASN A 169 9.72 20.54 1.51
N LEU A 170 8.84 20.20 2.45
CA LEU A 170 9.06 19.08 3.38
C LEU A 170 8.97 17.72 2.67
N THR A 171 8.09 17.57 1.68
CA THR A 171 8.01 16.37 0.84
C THR A 171 9.27 16.21 0.00
N ASN A 172 9.77 17.30 -0.61
CA ASN A 172 11.04 17.29 -1.33
C ASN A 172 12.22 16.93 -0.42
N ALA A 173 12.29 17.54 0.77
CA ALA A 173 13.34 17.23 1.74
C ALA A 173 13.26 15.79 2.22
N TRP A 174 12.05 15.23 2.37
CA TRP A 174 11.87 13.82 2.70
C TRP A 174 12.39 12.89 1.60
N ILE A 175 12.08 13.20 0.34
CA ILE A 175 12.58 12.43 -0.81
C ILE A 175 14.10 12.45 -0.84
N VAL A 176 14.72 13.63 -0.71
CA VAL A 176 16.18 13.74 -0.65
C VAL A 176 16.73 12.98 0.56
N ALA A 177 16.11 13.09 1.73
CA ALA A 177 16.55 12.37 2.92
C ALA A 177 16.52 10.85 2.71
N VAL A 178 15.54 10.31 1.96
CA VAL A 178 15.50 8.89 1.61
C VAL A 178 16.58 8.55 0.57
N GLU A 179 16.77 9.39 -0.44
CA GLU A 179 17.77 9.25 -1.52
C GLU A 179 19.20 9.23 -0.97
N GLU A 180 19.53 10.16 -0.09
CA GLU A 180 20.86 10.39 0.50
C GLU A 180 21.04 9.70 1.87
N HIS A 181 20.03 8.93 2.31
CA HIS A 181 20.04 8.19 3.59
C HIS A 181 20.25 9.07 4.83
N VAL A 182 19.71 10.30 4.80
CA VAL A 182 19.78 11.25 5.92
C VAL A 182 18.87 10.77 7.06
N PRO A 183 19.35 10.67 8.32
CA PRO A 183 18.60 10.09 9.45
C PRO A 183 17.23 10.73 9.75
N VAL A 184 17.02 11.98 9.35
CA VAL A 184 15.77 12.74 9.55
C VAL A 184 14.58 12.18 8.76
N CYS A 185 14.80 11.32 7.76
CA CYS A 185 13.78 10.81 6.85
C CYS A 185 12.56 10.20 7.57
N ASN A 186 12.77 9.51 8.69
CA ASN A 186 11.70 8.89 9.48
C ASN A 186 10.79 9.95 10.13
N PHE A 187 11.38 11.01 10.69
CA PHE A 187 10.61 12.09 11.30
C PHE A 187 9.85 12.89 10.25
N LEU A 188 10.46 13.11 9.08
CA LEU A 188 9.77 13.74 7.95
C LEU A 188 8.57 12.92 7.49
N TYR A 189 8.74 11.60 7.39
CA TYR A 189 7.62 10.71 7.07
C TYR A 189 6.48 10.82 8.09
N ILE A 190 6.79 10.77 9.40
CA ILE A 190 5.77 10.91 10.47
C ILE A 190 5.05 12.26 10.35
N ALA A 191 5.80 13.33 10.15
CA ALA A 191 5.25 14.67 10.04
C ALA A 191 4.35 14.83 8.81
N ILE A 192 4.85 14.43 7.63
CA ILE A 192 4.08 14.43 6.38
C ILE A 192 2.82 13.58 6.53
N ARG A 193 2.92 12.36 7.09
CA ARG A 193 1.75 11.49 7.26
C ARG A 193 0.70 12.09 8.17
N LYS A 194 1.08 12.72 9.28
CA LYS A 194 0.10 13.37 10.17
C LYS A 194 -0.58 14.53 9.47
N TRP A 195 0.16 15.35 8.73
CA TRP A 195 -0.42 16.47 7.99
C TRP A 195 -1.26 16.01 6.80
N ILE A 196 -0.95 14.85 6.21
CA ILE A 196 -1.80 14.20 5.20
C ILE A 196 -3.17 13.83 5.79
N GLN A 197 -3.19 13.41 7.05
CA GLN A 197 -4.39 12.97 7.75
C GLN A 197 -5.17 14.13 8.42
N ASP A 198 -4.69 15.36 8.30
CA ASP A 198 -5.35 16.55 8.83
C ASP A 198 -6.35 17.07 7.79
N ASP A 199 -7.63 17.15 8.16
CA ASP A 199 -8.71 17.56 7.23
C ASP A 199 -8.64 19.05 6.81
N ASP A 200 -7.67 19.80 7.33
CA ASP A 200 -7.43 21.22 7.02
C ASP A 200 -6.72 21.41 5.65
N GLN A 201 -7.46 21.12 4.58
CA GLN A 201 -7.02 21.32 3.19
C GLN A 201 -6.68 22.79 2.88
N ALA A 202 -7.22 23.75 3.65
CA ALA A 202 -6.94 25.17 3.46
C ALA A 202 -5.50 25.53 3.88
N VAL A 203 -4.94 24.83 4.87
CA VAL A 203 -3.60 25.08 5.40
C VAL A 203 -2.54 24.23 4.70
N PHE A 204 -2.81 22.94 4.48
CA PHE A 204 -1.81 22.02 3.94
C PHE A 204 -1.88 21.82 2.42
N GLY A 205 -2.95 22.31 1.80
CA GLY A 205 -3.21 22.12 0.38
C GLY A 205 -3.53 20.67 0.03
N ASP A 206 -3.62 20.41 -1.28
CA ASP A 206 -3.88 19.08 -1.80
C ASP A 206 -2.56 18.29 -1.91
N ILE A 207 -2.41 17.25 -1.09
CA ILE A 207 -1.24 16.36 -1.05
C ILE A 207 -0.98 15.74 -2.43
N SER A 208 -2.05 15.45 -3.18
CA SER A 208 -1.92 14.94 -4.54
C SER A 208 -1.21 15.95 -5.44
N ARG A 209 -1.50 17.26 -5.29
CA ARG A 209 -0.78 18.32 -6.04
C ARG A 209 0.69 18.39 -5.64
N THR A 210 1.00 18.21 -4.35
CA THR A 210 2.38 18.19 -3.86
C THR A 210 3.18 17.05 -4.46
N ILE A 211 2.65 15.82 -4.43
CA ILE A 211 3.33 14.66 -5.02
C ILE A 211 3.41 14.80 -6.54
N ASN A 212 2.35 15.31 -7.19
CA ASN A 212 2.32 15.51 -8.65
C ASN A 212 3.26 16.62 -9.14
N ALA A 213 3.71 17.52 -8.27
CA ALA A 213 4.72 18.52 -8.62
C ALA A 213 6.13 17.90 -8.82
N ILE A 214 6.36 16.70 -8.27
CA ILE A 214 7.64 16.01 -8.38
C ILE A 214 7.64 15.12 -9.63
N PRO A 215 8.69 15.17 -10.47
CA PRO A 215 8.77 14.34 -11.67
C PRO A 215 8.63 12.84 -11.35
N MET A 216 7.69 12.17 -12.02
CA MET A 216 7.45 10.72 -11.88
C MET A 216 8.73 9.87 -11.99
N PRO A 217 9.69 10.14 -12.91
CA PRO A 217 10.94 9.38 -12.96
C PRO A 217 11.75 9.41 -11.66
N ARG A 218 11.77 10.55 -10.95
CA ARG A 218 12.44 10.68 -9.65
C ARG A 218 11.71 9.87 -8.58
N LEU A 219 10.38 9.97 -8.52
CA LEU A 219 9.58 9.18 -7.58
C LEU A 219 9.81 7.68 -7.77
N MET A 220 9.87 7.21 -9.02
CA MET A 220 10.07 5.80 -9.36
C MET A 220 11.43 5.24 -8.90
N ASN A 221 12.40 6.09 -8.57
CA ASN A 221 13.70 5.64 -8.04
C ASN A 221 13.59 4.86 -6.73
N CYS A 222 12.55 5.09 -5.91
CA CYS A 222 12.35 4.28 -4.71
C CYS A 222 12.07 2.80 -5.06
N LEU A 223 11.28 2.54 -6.11
CA LEU A 223 11.06 1.18 -6.61
C LEU A 223 12.35 0.61 -7.20
N PHE A 224 13.10 1.38 -8.02
CA PHE A 224 14.35 0.89 -8.59
C PHE A 224 15.41 0.55 -7.54
N ARG A 225 15.50 1.34 -6.46
CA ARG A 225 16.36 1.02 -5.32
C ARG A 225 15.93 -0.29 -4.65
N ILE A 226 14.63 -0.49 -4.38
CA ILE A 226 14.10 -1.77 -3.85
C ILE A 226 14.47 -2.94 -4.78
N ILE A 227 14.36 -2.75 -6.10
CA ILE A 227 14.75 -3.76 -7.09
C ILE A 227 16.25 -4.07 -6.98
N SER A 228 17.11 -3.05 -6.85
CA SER A 228 18.55 -3.21 -6.63
C SER A 228 18.84 -4.09 -5.41
N PHE A 229 18.17 -3.84 -4.27
CA PHE A 229 18.32 -4.69 -3.07
C PHE A 229 18.04 -6.17 -3.35
N VAL A 230 17.01 -6.46 -4.13
CA VAL A 230 16.64 -7.84 -4.49
C VAL A 230 17.66 -8.48 -5.45
N GLN A 231 18.23 -7.69 -6.35
CA GLN A 231 19.18 -8.15 -7.36
C GLN A 231 20.58 -8.34 -6.80
N GLU A 232 21.10 -7.34 -6.09
CA GLU A 232 22.45 -7.31 -5.53
C GLU A 232 22.59 -8.22 -4.31
N ARG A 233 21.51 -8.39 -3.53
CA ARG A 233 21.46 -9.22 -2.32
C ARG A 233 22.60 -8.91 -1.34
N PRO A 234 22.71 -7.67 -0.84
CA PRO A 234 23.79 -7.27 0.04
C PRO A 234 23.80 -8.09 1.34
N VAL A 235 25.00 -8.33 1.88
CA VAL A 235 25.23 -8.99 3.18
C VAL A 235 26.32 -8.20 3.92
N PRO A 236 26.02 -7.57 5.08
CA PRO A 236 24.73 -7.54 5.78
C PRO A 236 23.66 -6.72 5.04
N LEU A 237 22.38 -6.97 5.33
CA LEU A 237 21.27 -6.24 4.72
C LEU A 237 21.14 -4.83 5.35
N PRO A 238 21.21 -3.73 4.57
CA PRO A 238 21.00 -2.38 5.10
C PRO A 238 19.50 -2.11 5.39
N TRP A 239 19.02 -2.61 6.53
CA TRP A 239 17.61 -2.55 6.94
C TRP A 239 17.03 -1.14 6.94
N ASP A 240 17.76 -0.14 7.47
CA ASP A 240 17.23 1.22 7.53
C ASP A 240 16.99 1.81 6.15
N VAL A 241 17.93 1.60 5.22
CA VAL A 241 17.81 2.08 3.85
C VAL A 241 16.66 1.40 3.12
N LEU A 242 16.53 0.08 3.28
CA LEU A 242 15.43 -0.68 2.68
C LEU A 242 14.08 -0.21 3.25
N ARG A 243 13.96 -0.06 4.57
CA ARG A 243 12.76 0.44 5.24
C ARG A 243 12.33 1.78 4.67
N ASN A 244 13.26 2.74 4.59
CA ASN A 244 12.96 4.10 4.15
C ASN A 244 12.43 4.11 2.71
N ASN A 245 13.02 3.30 1.82
CA ASN A 245 12.55 3.16 0.44
C ASN A 245 11.17 2.49 0.35
N MET A 246 10.93 1.45 1.15
CA MET A 246 9.63 0.75 1.17
C MET A 246 8.51 1.62 1.74
N VAL A 247 8.77 2.35 2.82
CA VAL A 247 7.82 3.29 3.41
C VAL A 247 7.47 4.40 2.41
N MET A 248 8.49 4.96 1.73
CA MET A 248 8.27 5.94 0.67
C MET A 248 7.44 5.38 -0.47
N PHE A 249 7.80 4.20 -0.97
CA PHE A 249 7.07 3.52 -2.05
C PHE A 249 5.60 3.25 -1.67
N PHE A 250 5.37 2.75 -0.46
CA PHE A 250 4.03 2.46 0.05
C PHE A 250 3.17 3.72 0.18
N LEU A 251 3.71 4.79 0.77
CA LEU A 251 3.00 6.07 0.88
C LEU A 251 2.63 6.61 -0.51
N LEU A 252 3.57 6.65 -1.45
CA LEU A 252 3.31 7.13 -2.81
C LEU A 252 2.26 6.29 -3.54
N CYS A 253 2.23 4.97 -3.33
CA CYS A 253 1.20 4.10 -3.89
C CYS A 253 -0.18 4.29 -3.26
N THR A 254 -0.24 4.74 -2.01
CA THR A 254 -1.48 5.00 -1.28
C THR A 254 -2.07 6.34 -1.70
N GLU A 255 -1.24 7.38 -1.72
CA GLU A 255 -1.65 8.77 -1.94
C GLU A 255 -1.71 9.18 -3.42
N ASN A 256 -1.03 8.46 -4.32
CA ASN A 256 -0.96 8.83 -5.74
C ASN A 256 -1.34 7.69 -6.68
N ASN A 257 -2.55 7.79 -7.26
CA ASN A 257 -3.10 6.81 -8.19
C ASN A 257 -2.24 6.63 -9.47
N GLN A 258 -1.63 7.71 -9.96
CA GLN A 258 -0.77 7.65 -11.16
C GLN A 258 0.55 6.94 -10.84
N PHE A 259 1.16 7.22 -9.68
CA PHE A 259 2.34 6.51 -9.21
C PHE A 259 2.04 5.02 -8.99
N ARG A 260 0.91 4.70 -8.37
CA ARG A 260 0.47 3.32 -8.17
C ARG A 260 0.35 2.57 -9.49
N LEU A 261 -0.32 3.16 -10.48
CA LEU A 261 -0.46 2.56 -11.81
C LEU A 261 0.90 2.38 -12.49
N ASN A 262 1.76 3.41 -12.52
CA ASN A 262 3.11 3.30 -13.10
C ASN A 262 3.94 2.21 -12.42
N SER A 263 3.86 2.10 -11.10
CA SER A 263 4.55 1.06 -10.34
C SER A 263 4.09 -0.35 -10.72
N LEU A 264 2.77 -0.56 -10.83
CA LEU A 264 2.19 -1.83 -11.30
C LEU A 264 2.68 -2.19 -12.70
N LEU A 265 2.68 -1.22 -13.63
CA LEU A 265 3.19 -1.40 -14.99
C LEU A 265 4.69 -1.68 -15.03
N LYS A 266 5.45 -1.24 -14.02
CA LYS A 266 6.86 -1.59 -13.81
C LYS A 266 7.07 -2.86 -12.99
N GLN A 267 6.07 -3.74 -12.94
CA GLN A 267 6.15 -5.06 -12.30
C GLN A 267 6.46 -5.01 -10.79
N SER A 268 5.97 -3.98 -10.10
CA SER A 268 6.15 -3.86 -8.65
C SER A 268 5.68 -5.10 -7.87
N ILE A 269 4.56 -5.74 -8.25
CA ILE A 269 4.07 -6.95 -7.58
C ILE A 269 5.12 -8.09 -7.62
N PRO A 270 5.61 -8.54 -8.78
CA PRO A 270 6.71 -9.51 -8.85
C PRO A 270 7.93 -9.12 -8.01
N TRP A 271 8.34 -7.85 -8.06
CA TRP A 271 9.52 -7.38 -7.33
C TRP A 271 9.34 -7.40 -5.82
N ILE A 272 8.17 -6.99 -5.31
CA ILE A 272 7.87 -7.06 -3.87
C ILE A 272 7.74 -8.52 -3.41
N CYS A 273 7.15 -9.41 -4.21
CA CYS A 273 7.12 -10.84 -3.88
C CYS A 273 8.53 -11.46 -3.84
N ARG A 274 9.43 -11.06 -4.75
CA ARG A 274 10.85 -11.46 -4.73
C ARG A 274 11.60 -10.87 -3.55
N LEU A 275 11.29 -9.64 -3.14
CA LEU A 275 11.84 -9.02 -1.94
C LEU A 275 11.48 -9.83 -0.69
N ILE A 276 10.20 -10.20 -0.52
CA ILE A 276 9.77 -11.05 0.59
C ILE A 276 10.53 -12.40 0.55
N THR A 277 10.66 -13.00 -0.63
CA THR A 277 11.38 -14.26 -0.82
C THR A 277 12.87 -14.12 -0.45
N TYR A 278 13.50 -13.00 -0.82
CA TYR A 278 14.89 -12.70 -0.48
C TYR A 278 15.06 -12.50 1.03
N ILE A 279 14.23 -11.65 1.66
CA ILE A 279 14.23 -11.42 3.11
C ILE A 279 14.08 -12.75 3.86
N ARG A 280 13.13 -13.59 3.45
CA ARG A 280 12.96 -14.93 4.02
C ARG A 280 14.26 -15.75 3.97
N HIS A 281 14.86 -15.87 2.79
CA HIS A 281 16.09 -16.65 2.62
C HIS A 281 17.29 -16.07 3.37
N TYR A 282 17.29 -14.75 3.58
CA TYR A 282 18.26 -14.09 4.43
C TYR A 282 18.04 -14.47 5.90
N LEU A 283 16.80 -14.44 6.39
CA LEU A 283 16.46 -14.80 7.77
C LEU A 283 16.67 -16.28 8.08
N ASP A 284 16.49 -17.17 7.11
CA ASP A 284 16.83 -18.59 7.26
C ASP A 284 18.34 -18.77 7.58
N LYS A 285 19.19 -17.82 7.18
CA LYS A 285 20.64 -17.82 7.46
C LYS A 285 21.03 -16.97 8.67
N TYR A 286 20.29 -15.89 8.92
CA TYR A 286 20.55 -14.89 9.96
C TYR A 286 19.30 -14.68 10.84
N PRO A 287 18.91 -15.69 11.63
CA PRO A 287 17.68 -15.64 12.42
C PRO A 287 17.68 -14.54 13.48
N GLU A 288 18.85 -14.09 13.94
CA GLU A 288 19.01 -12.98 14.88
C GLU A 288 18.47 -11.64 14.34
N GLU A 289 18.35 -11.47 13.01
CA GLU A 289 17.83 -10.24 12.40
C GLU A 289 16.30 -10.25 12.20
N MET A 290 15.61 -11.28 12.70
CA MET A 290 14.18 -11.48 12.49
C MET A 290 13.31 -10.31 12.96
N GLN A 291 13.64 -9.69 14.10
CA GLN A 291 12.92 -8.51 14.59
C GLN A 291 13.03 -7.30 13.63
N ARG A 292 14.17 -7.11 12.97
CA ARG A 292 14.37 -6.02 12.00
C ARG A 292 13.57 -6.25 10.72
N ALA A 293 13.41 -7.51 10.32
CA ALA A 293 12.66 -7.88 9.13
C ALA A 293 11.14 -7.72 9.26
N ALA A 294 10.61 -7.79 10.48
CA ALA A 294 9.18 -7.77 10.77
C ALA A 294 8.46 -6.57 10.10
N GLN A 295 9.04 -5.37 10.21
CA GLN A 295 8.48 -4.15 9.61
C GLN A 295 8.47 -4.21 8.08
N HIS A 296 9.50 -4.79 7.46
CA HIS A 296 9.64 -4.90 6.00
C HIS A 296 8.61 -5.86 5.42
N LEU A 297 8.41 -7.01 6.06
CA LEU A 297 7.37 -7.96 5.68
C LEU A 297 5.97 -7.32 5.80
N THR A 298 5.72 -6.61 6.90
CA THR A 298 4.46 -5.87 7.13
C THR A 298 4.17 -4.88 6.02
N VAL A 299 5.12 -3.99 5.70
CA VAL A 299 4.95 -2.98 4.64
C VAL A 299 4.76 -3.65 3.28
N SER A 300 5.45 -4.77 3.02
CA SER A 300 5.28 -5.53 1.78
C SER A 300 3.86 -6.09 1.63
N PHE A 301 3.32 -6.72 2.68
CA PHE A 301 1.97 -7.25 2.65
C PHE A 301 0.92 -6.14 2.60
N ALA A 302 1.12 -5.06 3.35
CA ALA A 302 0.26 -3.87 3.32
C ALA A 302 0.21 -3.22 1.92
N TYR A 303 1.31 -3.27 1.17
CA TYR A 303 1.32 -2.86 -0.24
C TYR A 303 0.58 -3.87 -1.14
N LEU A 304 0.88 -5.16 -0.99
CA LEU A 304 0.35 -6.20 -1.89
C LEU A 304 -1.17 -6.32 -1.77
N ALA A 305 -1.74 -6.25 -0.57
CA ALA A 305 -3.19 -6.40 -0.37
C ALA A 305 -4.03 -5.48 -1.30
N PRO A 306 -3.93 -4.14 -1.23
CA PRO A 306 -4.66 -3.23 -2.12
C PRO A 306 -4.18 -3.28 -3.58
N ALA A 307 -2.93 -3.66 -3.85
CA ALA A 307 -2.44 -3.82 -5.22
C ALA A 307 -3.13 -4.98 -5.95
N LEU A 308 -3.41 -6.08 -5.23
CA LEU A 308 -4.06 -7.28 -5.76
C LEU A 308 -5.58 -7.13 -5.93
N GLU A 309 -6.21 -6.15 -5.28
CA GLU A 309 -7.63 -5.84 -5.49
C GLU A 309 -7.93 -5.28 -6.88
N GLY A 310 -6.91 -4.85 -7.63
CA GLY A 310 -7.10 -4.20 -8.92
C GLY A 310 -7.75 -5.10 -9.96
N ALA A 311 -7.31 -6.36 -10.06
CA ALA A 311 -7.68 -7.30 -11.12
C ALA A 311 -7.09 -8.71 -10.84
N PRO A 312 -7.74 -9.82 -11.28
CA PRO A 312 -7.25 -11.19 -11.03
C PRO A 312 -5.84 -11.45 -11.61
N GLU A 313 -5.43 -10.73 -12.64
CA GLU A 313 -4.15 -10.92 -13.29
C GLU A 313 -2.96 -10.46 -12.44
N TRP A 314 -3.18 -9.47 -11.57
CA TRP A 314 -2.21 -9.07 -10.55
C TRP A 314 -1.97 -10.19 -9.54
N ILE A 315 -3.03 -10.93 -9.20
CA ILE A 315 -2.96 -12.10 -8.32
C ILE A 315 -2.14 -13.21 -8.97
N ILE A 316 -2.33 -13.46 -10.28
CA ILE A 316 -1.50 -14.42 -11.03
C ILE A 316 -0.01 -14.07 -10.87
N GLN A 317 0.37 -12.80 -11.08
CA GLN A 317 1.76 -12.37 -10.93
C GLN A 317 2.30 -12.65 -9.52
N ALA A 318 1.52 -12.37 -8.46
CA ALA A 318 1.94 -12.64 -7.09
C ALA A 318 2.11 -14.14 -6.80
N VAL A 319 1.17 -14.98 -7.25
CA VAL A 319 1.24 -16.44 -7.08
C VAL A 319 2.42 -17.04 -7.83
N GLU A 320 2.64 -16.63 -9.08
CA GLU A 320 3.81 -17.07 -9.85
C GLU A 320 5.15 -16.64 -9.22
N ASN A 321 5.14 -15.54 -8.45
CA ASN A 321 6.31 -15.07 -7.69
C ASN A 321 6.28 -15.51 -6.21
N ARG A 322 5.69 -16.69 -5.93
CA ARG A 322 5.79 -17.41 -4.65
C ARG A 322 5.13 -16.75 -3.44
N ILE A 323 4.14 -15.85 -3.61
CA ILE A 323 3.44 -15.25 -2.46
C ILE A 323 2.85 -16.29 -1.50
N ILE A 324 2.32 -17.40 -2.03
CA ILE A 324 1.76 -18.51 -1.24
C ILE A 324 2.80 -19.13 -0.32
N VAL A 325 4.01 -19.38 -0.84
CA VAL A 325 5.12 -19.96 -0.06
C VAL A 325 5.64 -18.96 0.96
N SER A 326 5.65 -17.66 0.63
CA SER A 326 6.01 -16.59 1.56
C SER A 326 5.02 -16.44 2.70
N LEU A 327 3.71 -16.54 2.42
CA LEU A 327 2.67 -16.56 3.45
C LEU A 327 2.80 -17.77 4.36
N ALA A 328 3.12 -18.96 3.83
CA ALA A 328 3.33 -20.16 4.66
C ALA A 328 4.52 -19.99 5.61
N TRP A 329 5.65 -19.46 5.12
CA TRP A 329 6.79 -19.16 5.97
C TRP A 329 6.46 -18.10 7.02
N PHE A 330 5.69 -17.06 6.66
CA PHE A 330 5.25 -16.04 7.59
C PHE A 330 4.31 -16.62 8.66
N SER A 331 3.37 -17.49 8.31
CA SER A 331 2.49 -18.16 9.28
C SER A 331 3.29 -19.03 10.26
N LYS A 332 4.31 -19.76 9.77
CA LYS A 332 5.16 -20.61 10.61
C LYS A 332 6.05 -19.80 11.56
N ASN A 333 6.68 -18.73 11.08
CA ASN A 333 7.69 -17.98 11.84
C ASN A 333 7.14 -16.68 12.44
N GLY A 334 5.86 -16.36 12.25
CA GLY A 334 5.27 -15.09 12.62
C GLY A 334 5.33 -14.78 14.11
N HIS A 335 5.25 -15.81 14.96
CA HIS A 335 5.35 -15.69 16.42
C HIS A 335 6.73 -15.18 16.89
N LEU A 336 7.78 -15.38 16.09
CA LEU A 336 9.13 -14.87 16.36
C LEU A 336 9.29 -13.40 15.93
N LEU A 337 8.36 -12.88 15.13
CA LEU A 337 8.32 -11.48 14.74
C LEU A 337 7.57 -10.70 15.82
N SER A 338 8.27 -9.86 16.59
CA SER A 338 7.67 -8.95 17.60
C SER A 338 6.86 -7.83 16.92
N LEU A 339 5.75 -8.19 16.27
CA LEU A 339 4.91 -7.32 15.46
C LEU A 339 3.80 -6.68 16.30
N PRO A 340 3.44 -5.40 16.04
CA PRO A 340 2.10 -4.91 16.37
C PRO A 340 1.09 -5.76 15.60
N GLN A 341 0.34 -6.60 16.33
CA GLN A 341 -0.45 -7.69 15.74
C GLN A 341 -1.58 -7.17 14.82
N ASP A 342 -2.16 -6.00 15.06
CA ASP A 342 -3.42 -5.63 14.40
C ASP A 342 -3.29 -5.27 12.90
N LEU A 343 -2.32 -4.43 12.54
CA LEU A 343 -2.22 -3.89 11.16
C LEU A 343 -1.69 -4.91 10.15
N ASN A 344 -0.72 -5.74 10.54
CA ASN A 344 -0.16 -6.76 9.65
C ASN A 344 -1.18 -7.89 9.41
N MET A 345 -1.92 -8.27 10.45
CA MET A 345 -2.92 -9.33 10.33
C MET A 345 -4.09 -8.94 9.43
N LEU A 346 -4.46 -7.65 9.33
CA LEU A 346 -5.44 -7.17 8.36
C LEU A 346 -4.97 -7.34 6.91
N ALA A 347 -3.74 -6.92 6.59
CA ALA A 347 -3.19 -7.06 5.24
C ALA A 347 -3.05 -8.54 4.85
N VAL A 348 -2.55 -9.38 5.76
CA VAL A 348 -2.42 -10.83 5.55
C VAL A 348 -3.78 -11.49 5.39
N ARG A 349 -4.76 -11.16 6.23
CA ARG A 349 -6.16 -11.63 6.11
C ARG A 349 -6.72 -11.28 4.74
N ARG A 350 -6.53 -10.04 4.29
CA ARG A 350 -7.01 -9.57 3.00
C ARG A 350 -6.34 -10.30 1.83
N LEU A 351 -5.04 -10.56 1.92
CA LEU A 351 -4.33 -11.36 0.92
C LEU A 351 -4.92 -12.78 0.82
N PHE A 352 -5.19 -13.45 1.93
CA PHE A 352 -5.84 -14.76 1.92
C PHE A 352 -7.22 -14.70 1.27
N GLU A 353 -8.05 -13.72 1.61
CA GLU A 353 -9.37 -13.56 1.00
C GLU A 353 -9.29 -13.37 -0.51
N LEU A 354 -8.42 -12.47 -0.97
CA LEU A 354 -8.22 -12.22 -2.39
C LEU A 354 -7.73 -13.47 -3.12
N LEU A 355 -6.76 -14.19 -2.56
CA LEU A 355 -6.25 -15.44 -3.13
C LEU A 355 -7.34 -16.51 -3.19
N THR A 356 -8.11 -16.68 -2.11
CA THR A 356 -9.18 -17.68 -2.00
C THR A 356 -10.28 -17.43 -3.02
N ILE A 357 -10.89 -16.24 -3.04
CA ILE A 357 -12.02 -15.95 -3.93
C ILE A 357 -11.61 -16.01 -5.40
N ASN A 358 -10.40 -15.55 -5.75
CA ASN A 358 -9.93 -15.52 -7.13
C ASN A 358 -9.48 -16.89 -7.67
N THR A 359 -9.44 -17.97 -6.86
CA THR A 359 -9.21 -19.32 -7.40
C THR A 359 -10.34 -19.83 -8.29
N ILE A 360 -11.45 -19.09 -8.43
CA ILE A 360 -12.47 -19.34 -9.45
C ILE A 360 -11.91 -19.14 -10.87
N TRP A 361 -10.91 -18.27 -11.03
CA TRP A 361 -10.19 -18.11 -12.28
C TRP A 361 -9.18 -19.23 -12.42
N ARG A 362 -9.29 -20.04 -13.48
CA ARG A 362 -8.36 -21.15 -13.76
C ARG A 362 -6.90 -20.71 -13.80
N SER A 363 -6.65 -19.51 -14.32
CA SER A 363 -5.34 -18.89 -14.41
C SER A 363 -4.72 -18.60 -13.04
N VAL A 364 -5.52 -18.39 -12.00
CA VAL A 364 -5.10 -18.26 -10.59
C VAL A 364 -5.07 -19.64 -9.90
N LEU A 365 -6.11 -20.47 -10.09
CA LEU A 365 -6.22 -21.80 -9.47
C LEU A 365 -4.98 -22.67 -9.69
N ARG A 366 -4.52 -22.76 -10.95
CA ARG A 366 -3.44 -23.66 -11.33
C ARG A 366 -2.10 -23.34 -10.64
N PRO A 367 -1.59 -22.09 -10.68
CA PRO A 367 -0.36 -21.75 -9.96
C PRO A 367 -0.55 -21.81 -8.44
N THR A 368 -1.75 -21.52 -7.91
CA THR A 368 -2.03 -21.65 -6.47
C THR A 368 -1.97 -23.11 -6.02
N TYR A 369 -2.65 -24.02 -6.72
CA TYR A 369 -2.62 -25.45 -6.46
C TYR A 369 -1.20 -26.03 -6.49
N ARG A 370 -0.39 -25.61 -7.48
CA ARG A 370 1.02 -26.00 -7.56
C ARG A 370 1.82 -25.51 -6.36
N SER A 371 1.61 -24.27 -5.94
CA SER A 371 2.31 -23.69 -4.80
C SER A 371 1.95 -24.39 -3.48
N LEU A 372 0.68 -24.74 -3.29
CA LEU A 372 0.19 -25.43 -2.10
C LEU A 372 0.80 -26.83 -1.93
N ARG A 373 1.10 -27.54 -3.03
CA ARG A 373 1.77 -28.85 -2.98
C ARG A 373 3.18 -28.81 -2.37
N HIS A 374 3.79 -27.64 -2.30
CA HIS A 374 5.14 -27.46 -1.76
C HIS A 374 5.13 -26.92 -0.32
N ILE A 375 3.96 -26.76 0.29
CA ILE A 375 3.83 -26.28 1.65
C ILE A 375 3.69 -27.46 2.60
N ASP A 376 4.52 -27.48 3.63
CA ASP A 376 4.30 -28.31 4.81
C ASP A 376 3.27 -27.62 5.70
N PHE A 377 2.13 -28.28 5.93
CA PHE A 377 1.03 -27.77 6.75
C PHE A 377 1.10 -28.22 8.21
N SER A 378 2.21 -28.82 8.64
CA SER A 378 2.44 -29.21 10.05
C SER A 378 2.13 -28.07 11.03
N PHE A 379 2.50 -26.83 10.68
CA PHE A 379 2.26 -25.62 11.48
C PHE A 379 0.77 -25.30 11.73
N LEU A 380 -0.17 -25.92 11.00
CA LEU A 380 -1.61 -25.77 11.24
C LEU A 380 -2.13 -26.68 12.37
N ASN A 381 -1.37 -27.72 12.71
CA ASN A 381 -1.71 -28.66 13.77
C ASN A 381 -1.09 -28.27 15.12
N ASP A 382 -0.03 -27.46 15.08
CA ASP A 382 0.58 -26.83 16.24
C ASP A 382 -0.27 -25.62 16.68
N ASP A 383 -1.52 -25.86 17.08
CA ASP A 383 -2.43 -24.82 17.58
C ASP A 383 -2.01 -24.46 19.02
N PRO A 384 -1.40 -23.28 19.27
CA PRO A 384 -0.93 -22.92 20.61
C PRO A 384 -2.08 -22.58 21.56
N GLY A 385 -3.35 -22.63 21.10
CA GLY A 385 -4.51 -22.17 21.85
C GLY A 385 -4.61 -20.65 21.93
N ASP A 386 -3.78 -19.92 21.18
CA ASP A 386 -3.74 -18.46 21.18
C ASP A 386 -4.71 -17.88 20.12
N ARG A 387 -5.50 -16.87 20.51
CA ARG A 387 -6.58 -16.30 19.67
C ARG A 387 -6.03 -15.69 18.37
N ASP A 388 -4.78 -15.24 18.38
CA ASP A 388 -4.16 -14.53 17.26
C ASP A 388 -3.74 -15.46 16.10
N THR A 389 -3.44 -16.72 16.40
CA THR A 389 -3.13 -17.76 15.39
C THR A 389 -4.38 -18.44 14.83
N SER A 390 -5.50 -18.38 15.54
CA SER A 390 -6.76 -19.02 15.16
C SER A 390 -7.27 -18.58 13.78
N PHE A 391 -7.16 -17.28 13.45
CA PHE A 391 -7.63 -16.81 12.14
C PHE A 391 -6.73 -17.28 10.99
N LEU A 392 -5.42 -17.41 11.20
CA LEU A 392 -4.51 -17.88 10.13
C LEU A 392 -4.83 -19.32 9.77
N VAL A 393 -5.10 -20.16 10.78
CA VAL A 393 -5.53 -21.54 10.58
C VAL A 393 -6.83 -21.59 9.76
N GLU A 394 -7.81 -20.78 10.14
CA GLU A 394 -9.08 -20.69 9.42
C GLU A 394 -8.88 -20.24 7.96
N LYS A 395 -8.09 -19.19 7.72
CA LYS A 395 -7.83 -18.69 6.37
C LYS A 395 -7.06 -19.68 5.50
N TRP A 396 -6.12 -20.45 6.08
CA TRP A 396 -5.45 -21.54 5.37
C TRP A 396 -6.42 -22.66 5.01
N ARG A 397 -7.32 -23.06 5.93
CA ARG A 397 -8.37 -24.05 5.65
C ARG A 397 -9.29 -23.58 4.53
N GLN A 398 -9.76 -22.33 4.58
CA GLN A 398 -10.59 -21.74 3.53
C GLN A 398 -9.90 -21.77 2.16
N LEU A 399 -8.64 -21.34 2.08
CA LEU A 399 -7.88 -21.36 0.83
C LEU A 399 -7.71 -22.78 0.28
N ARG A 400 -7.39 -23.75 1.15
CA ARG A 400 -7.22 -25.16 0.75
C ARG A 400 -8.53 -25.74 0.24
N ASN A 401 -9.63 -25.58 0.98
CA ASN A 401 -10.95 -26.07 0.61
C ASN A 401 -11.39 -25.49 -0.74
N ALA A 402 -11.26 -24.17 -0.93
CA ALA A 402 -11.57 -23.52 -2.19
C ALA A 402 -10.76 -24.07 -3.36
N VAL A 403 -9.45 -24.30 -3.14
CA VAL A 403 -8.58 -24.86 -4.18
C VAL A 403 -8.93 -26.30 -4.49
N ASP A 404 -9.14 -27.15 -3.50
CA ASP A 404 -9.42 -28.57 -3.69
C ASP A 404 -10.77 -28.78 -4.39
N GLU A 405 -11.80 -28.05 -3.96
CA GLU A 405 -13.14 -28.08 -4.57
C GLU A 405 -13.12 -27.62 -6.04
N ARG A 406 -12.49 -26.48 -6.31
CA ARG A 406 -12.37 -25.94 -7.67
C ARG A 406 -11.42 -26.80 -8.51
N TRP A 407 -10.39 -27.40 -7.93
CA TRP A 407 -9.53 -28.35 -8.64
C TRP A 407 -10.29 -29.61 -9.06
N GLY A 408 -11.23 -30.09 -8.24
CA GLY A 408 -12.21 -31.11 -8.60
C GLY A 408 -12.99 -30.74 -9.86
N CYS A 409 -13.61 -29.55 -9.86
CA CYS A 409 -14.31 -29.00 -11.04
C CYS A 409 -13.41 -28.90 -12.28
N ARG A 410 -12.13 -28.58 -12.09
CA ARG A 410 -11.14 -28.51 -13.18
C ARG A 410 -10.81 -29.88 -13.75
N CYS A 411 -10.79 -30.93 -12.93
CA CYS A 411 -10.54 -32.29 -13.39
C CYS A 411 -11.69 -32.79 -14.27
N THR A 412 -12.94 -32.53 -13.89
CA THR A 412 -14.12 -32.86 -14.71
C THR A 412 -14.18 -32.02 -15.99
N PHE A 413 -13.95 -30.70 -15.90
CA PHE A 413 -13.87 -29.81 -17.07
C PHE A 413 -12.84 -30.26 -18.12
N ARG A 414 -11.73 -30.89 -17.70
CA ARG A 414 -10.72 -31.39 -18.63
C ARG A 414 -11.19 -32.63 -19.40
N GLN A 415 -12.02 -33.47 -18.78
CA GLN A 415 -12.56 -34.69 -19.39
C GLN A 415 -13.60 -34.35 -20.47
N GLU A 416 -14.31 -33.24 -20.31
CA GLU A 416 -15.32 -32.71 -21.25
C GLU A 416 -14.75 -32.05 -22.54
N GLU A 417 -13.44 -32.21 -22.82
CA GLU A 417 -12.77 -31.73 -24.05
C GLU A 417 -13.17 -30.33 -24.57
N TYR A 418 -13.24 -29.31 -23.71
CA TYR A 418 -13.44 -27.90 -24.12
C TYR A 418 -12.23 -27.33 -24.90
N SER A 419 -12.09 -27.74 -26.16
CA SER A 419 -11.18 -27.18 -27.16
C SER A 419 -11.99 -26.31 -28.11
N ILE A 420 -12.30 -25.08 -27.69
CA ILE A 420 -13.12 -24.15 -28.48
C ILE A 420 -12.23 -23.28 -29.37
N CYS A 421 -12.46 -23.34 -30.68
CA CYS A 421 -11.87 -22.39 -31.63
C CYS A 421 -12.47 -20.99 -31.42
N MET A 422 -11.62 -19.97 -31.34
CA MET A 422 -12.01 -18.59 -31.06
C MET A 422 -12.53 -17.82 -32.29
N ASN A 423 -12.53 -18.44 -33.47
CA ASN A 423 -13.22 -17.86 -34.62
C ASN A 423 -14.70 -18.24 -34.55
N THR A 424 -15.58 -17.25 -34.36
CA THR A 424 -17.04 -17.42 -34.30
C THR A 424 -17.64 -17.96 -35.60
N ALA A 425 -16.99 -17.71 -36.73
CA ALA A 425 -17.37 -18.24 -38.04
C ALA A 425 -16.77 -19.65 -38.33
N CYS A 426 -16.22 -20.32 -37.31
CA CYS A 426 -15.62 -21.64 -37.49
C CYS A 426 -16.70 -22.72 -37.67
N ASN A 427 -16.82 -23.26 -38.88
CA ASN A 427 -17.76 -24.33 -39.22
C ASN A 427 -17.27 -25.75 -38.87
N ILE A 428 -16.08 -25.89 -38.26
CA ILE A 428 -15.64 -27.22 -37.81
C ILE A 428 -16.58 -27.66 -36.69
N PRO A 429 -17.30 -28.79 -36.85
CA PRO A 429 -18.22 -29.26 -35.83
C PRO A 429 -17.47 -29.43 -34.51
N ARG A 430 -18.14 -29.08 -33.40
CA ARG A 430 -17.70 -29.38 -32.03
C ARG A 430 -17.76 -30.90 -31.85
N VAL A 431 -16.89 -31.64 -32.52
CA VAL A 431 -16.85 -33.09 -32.41
C VAL A 431 -16.19 -33.41 -31.07
N PRO A 432 -16.93 -33.98 -30.09
CA PRO A 432 -16.29 -34.56 -28.92
C PRO A 432 -15.41 -35.70 -29.45
N HIS A 433 -14.20 -35.88 -28.92
CA HIS A 433 -13.29 -36.99 -29.22
C HIS A 433 -12.26 -36.82 -30.34
N THR A 434 -11.96 -35.59 -30.79
CA THR A 434 -10.67 -35.36 -31.45
C THR A 434 -9.78 -34.51 -30.58
N THR A 435 -8.71 -35.13 -30.08
CA THR A 435 -7.56 -34.54 -29.37
C THR A 435 -6.75 -33.59 -30.26
N ARG A 436 -7.42 -32.78 -31.08
CA ARG A 436 -6.80 -31.83 -31.99
C ARG A 436 -6.31 -30.64 -31.18
N ARG A 437 -5.01 -30.61 -30.92
CA ARG A 437 -4.34 -29.52 -30.21
C ARG A 437 -4.60 -28.21 -30.97
N LEU A 438 -5.35 -27.29 -30.34
CA LEU A 438 -5.60 -25.97 -30.92
C LEU A 438 -4.29 -25.19 -31.07
N LEU A 439 -4.19 -24.48 -32.19
CA LEU A 439 -3.13 -23.54 -32.51
C LEU A 439 -3.31 -22.29 -31.67
N ARG A 440 -2.28 -21.95 -30.88
CA ARG A 440 -2.34 -20.80 -29.97
C ARG A 440 -1.61 -19.61 -30.57
N CYS A 441 -2.29 -18.46 -30.64
CA CYS A 441 -1.65 -17.21 -31.02
C CYS A 441 -0.64 -16.79 -29.94
N THR A 442 0.64 -16.64 -30.29
CA THR A 442 1.69 -16.15 -29.38
C THR A 442 1.49 -14.69 -28.98
N GLY A 443 0.78 -13.94 -29.82
CA GLY A 443 0.21 -12.64 -29.52
C GLY A 443 -0.84 -12.74 -28.43
N CYS A 444 -2.12 -12.72 -28.76
CA CYS A 444 -3.19 -12.64 -27.75
C CYS A 444 -3.45 -13.91 -26.93
N GLY A 445 -2.81 -15.04 -27.21
CA GLY A 445 -3.10 -16.31 -26.52
C GLY A 445 -4.40 -17.00 -26.95
N SER A 446 -5.15 -16.44 -27.90
CA SER A 446 -6.36 -17.06 -28.47
C SER A 446 -6.05 -18.39 -29.15
N GLU A 447 -6.98 -19.33 -29.06
CA GLU A 447 -6.84 -20.70 -29.57
C GLU A 447 -7.69 -20.88 -30.83
N PHE A 448 -7.11 -21.49 -31.88
CA PHE A 448 -7.74 -21.68 -33.18
C PHE A 448 -7.54 -23.11 -33.68
N CYS A 449 -8.50 -23.66 -34.41
CA CYS A 449 -8.37 -25.01 -34.97
C CYS A 449 -7.34 -25.11 -36.11
N SER A 450 -7.03 -23.98 -36.77
CA SER A 450 -6.04 -23.88 -37.85
C SER A 450 -5.55 -22.44 -38.04
N THR A 451 -4.46 -22.27 -38.79
CA THR A 451 -3.94 -20.96 -39.20
C THR A 451 -4.92 -20.20 -40.10
N SER A 452 -5.68 -20.89 -40.96
CA SER A 452 -6.73 -20.27 -41.77
C SER A 452 -7.85 -19.71 -40.91
N CYS A 453 -8.26 -20.45 -39.88
CA CYS A 453 -9.30 -20.00 -38.95
C CYS A 453 -8.86 -18.78 -38.13
N GLN A 454 -7.58 -18.72 -37.78
CA GLN A 454 -6.99 -17.53 -37.16
C GLN A 454 -7.00 -16.30 -38.07
N LYS A 455 -6.75 -16.47 -39.38
CA LYS A 455 -6.73 -15.38 -40.37
C LYS A 455 -8.13 -14.84 -40.68
N LEU A 456 -9.13 -15.70 -40.69
CA LEU A 456 -10.53 -15.36 -40.99
C LEU A 456 -11.30 -14.78 -39.79
N SER A 457 -10.72 -14.82 -38.59
CA SER A 457 -11.34 -14.21 -37.42
C SER A 457 -11.33 -12.68 -37.53
N GLU A 458 -12.49 -12.08 -37.74
CA GLU A 458 -12.67 -10.63 -38.01
C GLU A 458 -11.99 -9.75 -36.94
N ASN A 459 -12.10 -10.12 -35.67
CA ASN A 459 -11.63 -9.30 -34.55
C ASN A 459 -10.26 -9.73 -33.99
N HIS A 460 -9.64 -10.79 -34.53
CA HIS A 460 -8.39 -11.30 -33.96
C HIS A 460 -7.23 -10.32 -34.16
N LYS A 461 -7.07 -9.70 -35.34
CA LYS A 461 -5.92 -8.82 -35.61
C LYS A 461 -5.90 -7.60 -34.69
N THR A 462 -7.03 -6.91 -34.57
CA THR A 462 -7.20 -5.73 -33.71
C THR A 462 -7.01 -6.08 -32.24
N PHE A 463 -7.63 -7.18 -31.78
CA PHE A 463 -7.43 -7.70 -30.42
C PHE A 463 -5.98 -8.07 -30.14
N CYS A 464 -5.31 -8.75 -31.07
CA CYS A 464 -3.92 -9.20 -30.92
C CYS A 464 -2.95 -8.02 -30.80
N VAL A 465 -3.10 -6.98 -31.63
CA VAL A 465 -2.30 -5.75 -31.54
C VAL A 465 -2.54 -5.05 -30.20
N LYS A 466 -3.80 -4.94 -29.76
CA LYS A 466 -4.16 -4.35 -28.45
C LYS A 466 -3.49 -5.10 -27.30
N GLN A 467 -3.55 -6.43 -27.30
CA GLN A 467 -2.93 -7.27 -26.27
C GLN A 467 -1.40 -7.20 -26.29
N GLN A 468 -0.78 -7.15 -27.47
CA GLN A 468 0.66 -6.98 -27.60
C GLN A 468 1.10 -5.61 -27.07
N LYS A 469 0.38 -4.53 -27.40
CA LYS A 469 0.65 -3.18 -26.89
C LYS A 469 0.54 -3.13 -25.36
N ARG A 470 -0.56 -3.65 -24.81
CA ARG A 470 -0.77 -3.75 -23.35
C ARG A 470 0.35 -4.49 -22.64
N ARG A 471 0.78 -5.64 -23.18
CA ARG A 471 1.92 -6.39 -22.61
C ARG A 471 3.24 -5.62 -22.68
N LYS A 472 3.51 -4.91 -23.78
CA LYS A 472 4.69 -4.03 -23.88
C LYS A 472 4.67 -2.91 -22.84
N GLU A 473 3.47 -2.39 -22.54
CA GLU A 473 3.24 -1.38 -21.51
C GLU A 473 3.29 -1.93 -20.07
N GLY A 474 3.38 -3.25 -19.89
CA GLY A 474 3.43 -3.90 -18.58
C GLY A 474 2.08 -4.25 -17.97
N TYR A 475 0.98 -4.04 -18.70
CA TYR A 475 -0.33 -4.54 -18.28
C TYR A 475 -0.33 -6.07 -18.26
N PRO A 476 -1.01 -6.67 -17.28
CA PRO A 476 -1.08 -8.10 -17.18
C PRO A 476 -2.03 -8.68 -18.26
N GLU A 477 -1.88 -9.97 -18.58
CA GLU A 477 -2.68 -10.63 -19.63
C GLU A 477 -4.13 -10.82 -19.18
N ASP A 478 -5.10 -10.25 -19.91
CA ASP A 478 -6.53 -10.46 -19.65
C ASP A 478 -6.88 -11.96 -19.48
N PRO A 479 -7.93 -12.30 -18.70
CA PRO A 479 -8.40 -13.66 -18.59
C PRO A 479 -8.65 -14.24 -19.97
N ARG A 480 -8.15 -15.45 -20.19
CA ARG A 480 -8.27 -16.08 -21.49
C ARG A 480 -9.72 -16.51 -21.68
N PRO A 481 -10.23 -16.58 -22.92
CA PRO A 481 -11.57 -17.12 -23.18
C PRO A 481 -11.83 -18.48 -22.49
N ARG A 482 -10.81 -19.33 -22.41
CA ARG A 482 -10.86 -20.61 -21.69
C ARG A 482 -11.08 -20.47 -20.18
N ASP A 483 -10.62 -19.39 -19.58
CA ASP A 483 -10.86 -19.12 -18.17
C ASP A 483 -12.36 -18.81 -17.95
N TYR A 484 -13.02 -18.08 -18.86
CA TYR A 484 -14.48 -17.88 -18.81
C TYR A 484 -15.28 -19.18 -18.98
N HIS A 485 -14.87 -20.07 -19.90
CA HIS A 485 -15.50 -21.39 -20.02
C HIS A 485 -15.34 -22.24 -18.76
N TYR A 486 -14.16 -22.17 -18.14
CA TYR A 486 -13.94 -22.85 -16.87
C TYR A 486 -14.80 -22.26 -15.75
N VAL A 487 -14.88 -20.94 -15.64
CA VAL A 487 -15.74 -20.28 -14.64
C VAL A 487 -17.21 -20.68 -14.86
N ARG A 488 -17.68 -20.70 -16.10
CA ARG A 488 -19.02 -21.20 -16.45
C ARG A 488 -19.24 -22.61 -15.90
N TRP A 489 -18.30 -23.51 -16.16
CA TRP A 489 -18.36 -24.88 -15.67
C TRP A 489 -18.41 -24.95 -14.14
N VAL A 490 -17.60 -24.14 -13.45
CA VAL A 490 -17.65 -24.06 -11.98
C VAL A 490 -19.04 -23.62 -11.51
N VAL A 491 -19.60 -22.56 -12.10
CA VAL A 491 -20.94 -22.07 -11.76
C VAL A 491 -22.01 -23.16 -11.98
N GLN A 492 -21.92 -23.88 -13.09
CA GLN A 492 -22.79 -25.01 -13.39
C GLN A 492 -22.67 -26.14 -12.35
N CYS A 493 -21.44 -26.50 -11.95
CA CYS A 493 -21.21 -27.47 -10.89
C CYS A 493 -21.86 -27.04 -9.57
N TYR A 494 -21.63 -25.80 -9.13
CA TYR A 494 -22.26 -25.28 -7.90
C TYR A 494 -23.78 -25.28 -7.97
N TYR A 495 -24.34 -24.82 -9.08
CA TYR A 495 -25.80 -24.81 -9.28
C TYR A 495 -26.41 -26.21 -9.15
N LEU A 496 -25.76 -27.22 -9.74
CA LEU A 496 -26.21 -28.61 -9.67
C LEU A 496 -26.03 -29.22 -8.28
N THR A 497 -24.88 -28.99 -7.65
CA THR A 497 -24.58 -29.52 -6.31
C THR A 497 -25.49 -28.93 -5.24
N GLU A 498 -25.86 -27.65 -5.38
CA GLU A 498 -26.67 -26.91 -4.39
C GLU A 498 -28.15 -26.83 -4.77
N LYS A 499 -28.60 -27.65 -5.73
CA LYS A 499 -29.97 -27.63 -6.27
C LYS A 499 -31.03 -27.74 -5.17
N GLU A 500 -30.84 -28.65 -4.21
CA GLU A 500 -31.78 -28.83 -3.10
C GLU A 500 -31.87 -27.58 -2.21
N HIS A 501 -30.72 -26.96 -1.93
CA HIS A 501 -30.65 -25.74 -1.15
C HIS A 501 -31.32 -24.57 -1.87
N ILE A 502 -31.06 -24.40 -3.17
CA ILE A 502 -31.67 -23.39 -4.03
C ILE A 502 -33.20 -23.56 -4.04
N THR A 503 -33.69 -24.78 -4.34
CA THR A 503 -35.14 -25.05 -4.35
C THR A 503 -35.79 -24.78 -2.99
N ALA A 504 -35.10 -25.08 -1.88
CA ALA A 504 -35.61 -24.77 -0.55
C ALA A 504 -35.74 -23.25 -0.32
N GLN A 505 -34.78 -22.45 -0.80
CA GLN A 505 -34.84 -21.00 -0.70
C GLN A 505 -35.90 -20.38 -1.62
N GLU A 506 -36.07 -20.88 -2.85
CA GLU A 506 -37.14 -20.43 -3.75
C GLU A 506 -38.53 -20.68 -3.16
N ARG A 507 -38.73 -21.82 -2.50
CA ARG A 507 -39.99 -22.11 -1.78
C ARG A 507 -40.24 -21.11 -0.65
N ARG A 508 -39.21 -20.79 0.14
CA ARG A 508 -39.33 -19.77 1.20
C ARG A 508 -39.67 -18.40 0.62
N PHE A 509 -38.98 -18.01 -0.44
CA PHE A 509 -39.25 -16.76 -1.15
C PHE A 509 -40.71 -16.68 -1.64
N SER A 510 -41.19 -17.76 -2.26
CA SER A 510 -42.58 -17.85 -2.77
C SER A 510 -43.61 -17.81 -1.65
N GLN A 511 -43.30 -18.38 -0.47
CA GLN A 511 -44.16 -18.30 0.71
C GLN A 511 -44.26 -16.88 1.28
N GLU A 512 -43.16 -16.12 1.22
CA GLU A 512 -43.10 -14.75 1.75
C GLU A 512 -43.69 -13.71 0.79
N HIS A 513 -43.53 -13.89 -0.52
CA HIS A 513 -43.85 -12.87 -1.55
C HIS A 513 -45.00 -13.27 -2.50
N GLY A 514 -45.55 -14.48 -2.35
CA GLY A 514 -46.60 -15.03 -3.22
C GLY A 514 -46.02 -15.79 -4.42
N SER A 515 -46.85 -16.66 -5.03
CA SER A 515 -46.46 -17.53 -6.15
C SER A 515 -46.12 -16.78 -7.44
N ASP A 516 -46.61 -15.56 -7.59
CA ASP A 516 -46.45 -14.77 -8.82
C ASP A 516 -45.16 -13.92 -8.80
N ALA A 517 -44.48 -13.84 -7.65
CA ALA A 517 -43.22 -13.12 -7.51
C ALA A 517 -42.06 -13.95 -8.06
N VAL A 518 -41.26 -13.35 -8.95
CA VAL A 518 -40.05 -13.99 -9.50
C VAL A 518 -38.89 -13.76 -8.54
N GLY A 519 -38.44 -14.83 -7.87
CA GLY A 519 -37.23 -14.83 -7.07
C GLY A 519 -35.98 -14.88 -7.93
N VAL A 520 -34.98 -14.07 -7.61
CA VAL A 520 -33.66 -14.10 -8.25
C VAL A 520 -32.72 -14.99 -7.44
N ILE A 521 -32.23 -16.06 -8.05
CA ILE A 521 -31.19 -16.92 -7.48
C ILE A 521 -29.87 -16.20 -7.62
N CYS A 522 -29.16 -15.96 -6.52
CA CYS A 522 -27.86 -15.32 -6.49
C CYS A 522 -26.79 -16.33 -6.08
N LEU A 523 -25.84 -16.59 -6.98
CA LEU A 523 -24.60 -17.33 -6.70
C LEU A 523 -23.45 -16.34 -6.55
N ASN A 524 -23.03 -16.11 -5.31
CA ASN A 524 -22.08 -15.08 -4.96
C ASN A 524 -20.68 -15.66 -4.66
N PHE A 525 -19.79 -15.55 -5.65
CA PHE A 525 -18.40 -16.02 -5.57
C PHE A 525 -17.42 -14.96 -5.05
N ILE A 526 -17.89 -13.78 -4.61
CA ILE A 526 -17.04 -12.75 -3.98
C ILE A 526 -16.69 -13.09 -2.52
N SER A 527 -17.26 -14.18 -1.99
CA SER A 527 -16.94 -14.79 -0.71
C SER A 527 -16.62 -16.28 -0.90
N PHE A 528 -15.98 -16.88 0.11
CA PHE A 528 -15.83 -18.32 0.21
C PHE A 528 -16.11 -18.78 1.66
N PRO A 529 -16.97 -19.79 1.89
CA PRO A 529 -17.79 -20.53 0.92
C PRO A 529 -18.70 -19.65 0.05
N VAL A 530 -19.15 -20.18 -1.09
CA VAL A 530 -20.02 -19.44 -2.02
C VAL A 530 -21.34 -19.14 -1.32
N ASP A 531 -21.75 -17.87 -1.32
CA ASP A 531 -23.02 -17.45 -0.73
C ASP A 531 -24.15 -17.66 -1.75
N ILE A 532 -25.18 -18.41 -1.35
CA ILE A 532 -26.32 -18.79 -2.19
C ILE A 532 -27.57 -18.22 -1.55
N SER A 533 -28.25 -17.35 -2.28
CA SER A 533 -29.43 -16.62 -1.78
C SER A 533 -30.51 -16.50 -2.85
N VAL A 534 -31.79 -16.45 -2.46
CA VAL A 534 -32.92 -16.12 -3.33
C VAL A 534 -33.62 -14.89 -2.79
N GLY A 535 -33.79 -13.87 -3.62
CA GLY A 535 -34.39 -12.61 -3.20
C GLY A 535 -34.87 -11.75 -4.35
N LEU A 536 -35.45 -10.59 -4.03
CA LEU A 536 -35.82 -9.59 -5.02
C LEU A 536 -34.57 -9.00 -5.66
N PHE A 537 -34.60 -8.72 -6.97
CA PHE A 537 -33.43 -8.20 -7.69
C PHE A 537 -32.83 -6.95 -7.04
N ASP A 538 -33.67 -6.04 -6.57
CA ASP A 538 -33.23 -4.79 -5.92
C ASP A 538 -32.47 -5.00 -4.61
N THR A 539 -32.66 -6.14 -3.93
CA THR A 539 -31.94 -6.46 -2.68
C THR A 539 -30.47 -6.77 -2.91
N PHE A 540 -30.09 -7.12 -4.15
CA PHE A 540 -28.70 -7.42 -4.50
C PHE A 540 -27.93 -6.20 -5.00
N ARG A 541 -28.60 -5.09 -5.29
CA ARG A 541 -27.97 -3.86 -5.80
C ARG A 541 -26.89 -3.36 -4.85
N ASP A 542 -27.20 -3.26 -3.56
CA ASP A 542 -26.29 -2.71 -2.56
C ASP A 542 -25.04 -3.59 -2.36
N LYS A 543 -25.12 -4.88 -2.68
CA LYS A 543 -23.97 -5.81 -2.66
C LYS A 543 -23.02 -5.61 -3.84
N THR A 544 -23.45 -4.93 -4.90
CA THR A 544 -22.71 -4.83 -6.17
C THR A 544 -22.02 -3.48 -6.37
N GLY A 545 -22.54 -2.41 -5.76
CA GLY A 545 -22.02 -1.06 -5.95
C GLY A 545 -22.22 -0.50 -7.38
N GLU A 546 -23.11 -1.11 -8.17
CA GLU A 546 -23.48 -0.63 -9.50
C GLU A 546 -24.39 0.59 -9.42
N SER A 547 -24.30 1.48 -10.42
CA SER A 547 -25.23 2.62 -10.52
C SER A 547 -26.65 2.14 -10.85
N GLU A 548 -27.66 2.91 -10.44
CA GLU A 548 -29.06 2.56 -10.70
C GLU A 548 -29.34 2.36 -12.20
N SER A 549 -28.73 3.18 -13.07
CA SER A 549 -28.84 3.04 -14.53
C SER A 549 -28.29 1.71 -15.03
N GLN A 550 -27.12 1.28 -14.56
CA GLN A 550 -26.52 0.00 -14.96
C GLN A 550 -27.33 -1.19 -14.42
N TRP A 551 -27.89 -1.06 -13.22
CA TRP A 551 -28.74 -2.09 -12.61
C TRP A 551 -30.03 -2.30 -13.41
N ARG A 552 -30.68 -1.20 -13.82
CA ARG A 552 -31.87 -1.24 -14.68
C ARG A 552 -31.54 -1.80 -16.07
N GLU A 553 -30.46 -1.36 -16.69
CA GLU A 553 -30.00 -1.87 -18.00
C GLU A 553 -29.79 -3.39 -17.96
N MET A 554 -29.22 -3.92 -16.87
CA MET A 554 -29.02 -5.36 -16.70
C MET A 554 -30.35 -6.13 -16.63
N TRP A 555 -31.35 -5.59 -15.93
CA TRP A 555 -32.69 -6.16 -15.86
C TRP A 555 -33.39 -6.13 -17.22
N GLU A 556 -33.31 -5.01 -17.93
CA GLU A 556 -33.88 -4.84 -19.26
C GLU A 556 -33.23 -5.79 -20.25
N GLN A 557 -31.90 -5.92 -20.24
CA GLN A 557 -31.16 -6.84 -21.09
C GLN A 557 -31.58 -8.29 -20.82
N ALA A 558 -31.65 -8.71 -19.55
CA ALA A 558 -32.07 -10.07 -19.20
C ALA A 558 -33.52 -10.36 -19.68
N ASN A 559 -34.42 -9.38 -19.61
CA ASN A 559 -35.79 -9.53 -20.09
C ASN A 559 -35.91 -9.47 -21.61
N GLN A 560 -35.05 -8.75 -22.31
CA GLN A 560 -34.96 -8.81 -23.78
C GLN A 560 -34.43 -10.18 -24.26
N GLU A 561 -33.51 -10.78 -23.49
CA GLU A 561 -32.98 -12.12 -23.75
C GLU A 561 -34.00 -13.23 -23.42
N ARG A 562 -35.08 -12.92 -22.67
CA ARG A 562 -36.15 -13.86 -22.31
C ARG A 562 -37.00 -14.20 -23.54
N ARG A 563 -37.07 -15.49 -23.89
CA ARG A 563 -37.99 -15.95 -24.95
C ARG A 563 -39.42 -16.05 -24.40
N PRO A 564 -40.47 -15.77 -25.20
CA PRO A 564 -41.86 -15.78 -24.74
C PRO A 564 -42.33 -17.12 -24.14
N GLU A 565 -41.68 -18.21 -24.55
CA GLU A 565 -42.00 -19.58 -24.15
C GLU A 565 -41.22 -20.04 -22.90
N MET A 566 -40.31 -19.21 -22.35
CA MET A 566 -39.41 -19.67 -21.28
C MET A 566 -40.10 -19.81 -19.92
N SER A 567 -40.08 -21.03 -19.37
CA SER A 567 -40.45 -21.36 -17.98
C SER A 567 -39.20 -21.52 -17.10
N GLY A 568 -38.31 -20.53 -17.15
CA GLY A 568 -36.99 -20.57 -16.53
C GLY A 568 -36.90 -19.91 -15.14
N GLN A 569 -35.74 -20.07 -14.51
CA GLN A 569 -35.34 -19.40 -13.28
C GLN A 569 -34.46 -18.19 -13.61
N LEU A 570 -34.53 -17.13 -12.80
CA LEU A 570 -33.67 -15.96 -12.99
C LEU A 570 -32.41 -16.09 -12.13
N LEU A 571 -31.24 -16.19 -12.78
CA LEU A 571 -29.95 -16.40 -12.13
C LEU A 571 -29.09 -15.14 -12.21
N LEU A 572 -28.63 -14.68 -11.05
CA LEU A 572 -27.60 -13.68 -10.84
C LEU A 572 -26.30 -14.36 -10.40
N THR A 573 -25.22 -14.17 -11.16
CA THR A 573 -23.88 -14.67 -10.80
C THR A 573 -22.96 -13.49 -10.52
N MET A 574 -22.30 -13.49 -9.35
CA MET A 574 -21.34 -12.46 -8.96
C MET A 574 -19.95 -13.07 -8.80
N MET A 575 -18.96 -12.56 -9.54
CA MET A 575 -17.60 -13.12 -9.57
C MET A 575 -16.56 -12.06 -9.24
N PRO A 576 -15.47 -12.40 -8.52
CA PRO A 576 -14.40 -11.45 -8.26
C PRO A 576 -13.70 -11.06 -9.56
N CYS A 577 -13.66 -9.76 -9.89
CA CYS A 577 -13.02 -9.24 -11.10
C CYS A 577 -12.34 -7.90 -10.87
N GLY A 578 -11.41 -7.87 -9.92
CA GLY A 578 -10.79 -6.62 -9.48
C GLY A 578 -11.71 -5.84 -8.54
N ARG A 579 -11.69 -4.50 -8.62
CA ARG A 579 -12.47 -3.63 -7.72
C ARG A 579 -13.98 -3.69 -7.94
N ARG A 580 -14.41 -4.14 -9.12
CA ARG A 580 -15.82 -4.34 -9.44
C ARG A 580 -16.04 -5.80 -9.77
N PRO A 581 -16.99 -6.49 -9.12
CA PRO A 581 -17.29 -7.86 -9.49
C PRO A 581 -17.82 -7.93 -10.92
N LEU A 582 -17.53 -9.04 -11.61
CA LEU A 582 -18.22 -9.36 -12.85
C LEU A 582 -19.59 -9.92 -12.49
N ILE A 583 -20.64 -9.29 -12.98
CA ILE A 583 -22.03 -9.63 -12.67
C ILE A 583 -22.74 -10.03 -13.96
N LYS A 584 -23.49 -11.13 -13.92
CA LYS A 584 -24.36 -11.54 -15.02
C LYS A 584 -25.72 -11.95 -14.47
N LEU A 585 -26.77 -11.30 -14.97
CA LEU A 585 -28.17 -11.68 -14.79
C LEU A 585 -28.65 -12.37 -16.08
N GLN A 586 -29.33 -13.51 -15.95
CA GLN A 586 -29.86 -14.26 -17.09
C GLN A 586 -30.99 -15.20 -16.68
N TRP A 587 -31.92 -15.43 -17.59
CA TRP A 587 -32.91 -16.51 -17.46
C TRP A 587 -32.29 -17.84 -17.88
N ILE A 588 -32.54 -18.90 -17.10
CA ILE A 588 -32.07 -20.26 -17.38
C ILE A 588 -33.23 -21.26 -17.30
N GLU A 589 -33.34 -22.16 -18.26
CA GLU A 589 -34.24 -23.33 -18.17
C GLU A 589 -33.46 -24.59 -17.82
N ASP A 590 -32.25 -24.68 -18.36
CA ASP A 590 -31.30 -25.74 -18.09
C ASP A 590 -29.95 -25.16 -17.64
N VAL A 591 -29.17 -25.96 -16.91
CA VAL A 591 -27.83 -25.58 -16.45
C VAL A 591 -26.89 -25.30 -17.63
N SER A 592 -27.13 -25.92 -18.79
CA SER A 592 -26.41 -25.60 -20.02
C SER A 592 -26.68 -24.19 -20.55
N ASP A 593 -27.70 -23.46 -20.09
CA ASP A 593 -27.98 -22.08 -20.51
C ASP A 593 -27.07 -21.05 -19.82
N ILE A 594 -26.40 -21.43 -18.71
CA ILE A 594 -25.58 -20.51 -17.92
C ILE A 594 -24.46 -19.92 -18.77
N MET A 595 -24.45 -18.59 -18.93
CA MET A 595 -23.38 -17.82 -19.57
C MET A 595 -22.65 -16.95 -18.54
N ILE A 596 -21.40 -16.59 -18.83
CA ILE A 596 -20.54 -15.76 -17.98
C ILE A 596 -20.16 -14.43 -18.65
N LYS A 597 -20.26 -14.36 -19.98
CA LYS A 597 -19.97 -13.18 -20.77
C LYS A 597 -21.01 -13.00 -21.85
#